data_AF-A0A420TJU6-F1
#
_entry.id   AF-A0A420TJU6-F1
#
_cell.length_a   1.000
_cell.length_b   1.000
_cell.length_c   1.000
_cell.angle_alpha   90.00
_cell.angle_beta   90.00
_cell.angle_gamma   90.00
#
_symmetry.space_group_name_H-M   'P 1'
#
loop_
_entity.id
_entity.type
_entity.pdbx_description
1 polymer ?
#
loop_
_entity_poly.entity_id
_entity_poly.type
_entity_poly.pdbx_seq_one_letter_code
_entity_poly.pdbx_strand_id
1 'polypeptide(L)'
;MAPIDRCLASMARLSLLQTPRPAVPTIPKFLAPAAAQQVRQASVVRIRKTTKKKKALPKDFKRHNLAKREFPQYSLCEAMRVLRAVEVGQPPASVKYEIHINLKTARNGPVIKNSVRLPHPVQSDWRIAVICPEGSEIAQQATAAGAVAVGQETLFEAIKKEQINFDRLICHEASEAALNKAGLGKILGPKGLMPSKRMRTIVPDVVKSMRDSAGAADYRERQGVIRMAIGQLGYSPDQLKNNIKVLLNKVKAECAEISEEVHKEVHEVILSTTHGPGISLNGKLKDAEEQITPEALSSIM
;
A
#
# COMPACT_ATOMS: atom_id res chain seq x y z
N MET A 1 11.38 -47.91 41.24
CA MET A 1 10.07 -48.38 40.72
C MET A 1 9.78 -47.63 39.43
N ALA A 2 9.28 -48.35 38.42
CA ALA A 2 9.61 -48.24 36.99
C ALA A 2 9.15 -46.96 36.23
N PRO A 3 9.82 -46.61 35.11
CA PRO A 3 9.40 -45.61 34.12
C PRO A 3 8.56 -46.23 32.99
N ILE A 4 7.69 -45.42 32.36
CA ILE A 4 6.85 -45.82 31.20
C ILE A 4 7.37 -45.14 29.92
N ASP A 5 7.34 -45.92 28.86
CA ASP A 5 8.22 -45.92 27.70
C ASP A 5 8.13 -44.76 26.70
N ARG A 6 9.32 -44.49 26.14
CA ARG A 6 9.57 -43.74 24.92
C ARG A 6 9.13 -44.55 23.70
N CYS A 7 8.14 -44.07 22.95
CA CYS A 7 7.90 -44.54 21.59
C CYS A 7 8.87 -43.86 20.60
N LEU A 8 9.90 -44.61 20.21
CA LEU A 8 10.76 -44.38 19.06
C LEU A 8 9.97 -44.59 17.76
N ALA A 9 9.64 -43.50 17.04
CA ALA A 9 9.26 -43.59 15.64
C ALA A 9 10.50 -43.37 14.78
N SER A 10 11.11 -44.47 14.38
CA SER A 10 12.28 -44.56 13.51
C SER A 10 11.98 -44.12 12.07
N MET A 11 12.81 -43.21 11.57
CA MET A 11 13.40 -43.18 10.22
C MET A 11 12.60 -43.85 9.09
N ALA A 12 11.81 -43.05 8.36
CA ALA A 12 11.37 -43.37 7.01
C ALA A 12 11.72 -42.23 6.05
N ARG A 13 13.03 -42.07 5.77
CA ARG A 13 13.51 -41.48 4.52
C ARG A 13 13.70 -42.63 3.54
N LEU A 14 12.70 -42.92 2.72
CA LEU A 14 12.85 -43.79 1.57
C LEU A 14 12.39 -43.05 0.30
N SER A 15 13.33 -43.02 -0.63
CA SER A 15 13.31 -42.49 -1.98
C SER A 15 12.09 -42.94 -2.80
N LEU A 16 11.41 -41.98 -3.43
CA LEU A 16 10.49 -42.24 -4.53
C LEU A 16 11.29 -42.66 -5.79
N LEU A 17 11.57 -43.96 -5.90
CA LEU A 17 11.93 -44.60 -7.16
C LEU A 17 10.66 -44.77 -8.00
N GLN A 18 10.69 -44.24 -9.23
CA GLN A 18 9.63 -44.38 -10.22
C GLN A 18 9.36 -45.85 -10.54
N THR A 19 8.10 -46.29 -10.41
CA THR A 19 7.68 -47.61 -10.90
C THR A 19 7.62 -47.61 -12.43
N PRO A 20 8.19 -48.60 -13.15
CA PRO A 20 8.04 -48.70 -14.59
C PRO A 20 6.60 -49.09 -14.96
N ARG A 21 6.06 -48.48 -16.03
CA ARG A 21 4.76 -48.85 -16.63
C ARG A 21 4.79 -50.31 -17.11
N PRO A 22 3.68 -51.06 -17.00
CA PRO A 22 3.60 -52.39 -17.58
C PRO A 22 3.59 -52.30 -19.12
N ALA A 23 4.50 -53.03 -19.78
CA ALA A 23 4.50 -53.21 -21.21
C ALA A 23 3.45 -54.26 -21.61
N VAL A 24 2.60 -53.93 -22.58
CA VAL A 24 1.60 -54.85 -23.15
C VAL A 24 2.32 -55.87 -24.05
N PRO A 25 2.05 -57.19 -23.94
CA PRO A 25 2.62 -58.15 -24.86
C PRO A 25 1.95 -58.04 -26.24
N THR A 26 2.74 -57.80 -27.28
CA THR A 26 2.30 -57.84 -28.68
C THR A 26 2.14 -59.29 -29.13
N ILE A 27 0.91 -59.79 -29.13
CA ILE A 27 0.55 -61.06 -29.78
C ILE A 27 0.41 -60.80 -31.29
N PRO A 28 1.02 -61.61 -32.18
CA PRO A 28 0.91 -61.44 -33.63
C PRO A 28 -0.53 -61.68 -34.11
N LYS A 29 -1.01 -60.78 -34.98
CA LYS A 29 -2.42 -60.63 -35.42
C LYS A 29 -2.92 -61.70 -36.41
N PHE A 30 -2.45 -62.95 -36.34
CA PHE A 30 -2.83 -63.98 -37.32
C PHE A 30 -3.59 -65.18 -36.74
N LEU A 31 -3.91 -65.21 -35.45
CA LEU A 31 -4.57 -66.36 -34.81
C LEU A 31 -5.72 -65.99 -33.83
N ALA A 32 -6.46 -64.91 -34.08
CA ALA A 32 -7.67 -64.62 -33.32
C ALA A 32 -8.92 -64.87 -34.19
N PRO A 33 -9.82 -65.81 -33.81
CA PRO A 33 -11.04 -66.11 -34.57
C PRO A 33 -12.04 -64.96 -34.46
N ALA A 34 -12.85 -64.80 -35.52
CA ALA A 34 -13.91 -63.81 -35.65
C ALA A 34 -15.06 -64.06 -34.65
N ALA A 35 -14.83 -63.74 -33.39
CA ALA A 35 -15.88 -63.64 -32.39
C ALA A 35 -16.35 -62.18 -32.31
N ALA A 36 -17.64 -61.99 -32.57
CA ALA A 36 -18.36 -60.72 -32.62
C ALA A 36 -17.81 -59.65 -31.64
N GLN A 37 -17.25 -58.58 -32.19
CA GLN A 37 -16.99 -57.35 -31.46
C GLN A 37 -18.34 -56.72 -31.07
N GLN A 38 -18.87 -57.09 -29.91
CA GLN A 38 -19.81 -56.22 -29.22
C GLN A 38 -19.07 -54.93 -28.88
N VAL A 39 -19.28 -53.90 -29.69
CA VAL A 39 -18.83 -52.54 -29.39
C VAL A 39 -19.56 -52.09 -28.14
N ARG A 40 -18.95 -52.31 -26.96
CA ARG A 40 -19.36 -51.64 -25.73
C ARG A 40 -19.05 -50.16 -25.92
N GLN A 41 -20.01 -49.41 -26.47
CA GLN A 41 -19.96 -47.97 -26.43
C GLN A 41 -20.08 -47.57 -24.96
N ALA A 42 -18.96 -47.21 -24.34
CA ALA A 42 -18.99 -46.50 -23.08
C ALA A 42 -19.74 -45.18 -23.35
N SER A 43 -20.96 -45.06 -22.83
CA SER A 43 -21.66 -43.78 -22.87
C SER A 43 -20.82 -42.81 -22.05
N VAL A 44 -20.13 -41.90 -22.73
CA VAL A 44 -19.52 -40.75 -22.08
C VAL A 44 -20.69 -39.97 -21.50
N VAL A 45 -20.99 -40.18 -20.21
CA VAL A 45 -21.84 -39.29 -19.45
C VAL A 45 -21.10 -37.96 -19.46
N ARG A 46 -21.47 -37.09 -20.41
CA ARG A 46 -21.11 -35.68 -20.37
C ARG A 46 -21.77 -35.15 -19.12
N ILE A 47 -21.02 -35.17 -18.01
CA ILE A 47 -21.32 -34.32 -16.87
C ILE A 47 -21.26 -32.91 -17.45
N ARG A 48 -22.42 -32.38 -17.83
CA ARG A 48 -22.59 -30.95 -18.04
C ARG A 48 -22.16 -30.34 -16.71
N LYS A 49 -20.91 -29.87 -16.63
CA LYS A 49 -20.54 -28.90 -15.61
C LYS A 49 -21.52 -27.76 -15.85
N THR A 50 -22.59 -27.73 -15.07
CA THR A 50 -23.44 -26.56 -14.98
C THR A 50 -22.47 -25.48 -14.55
N THR A 51 -22.13 -24.61 -15.48
CA THR A 51 -21.31 -23.44 -15.20
C THR A 51 -22.19 -22.63 -14.26
N LYS A 52 -22.02 -22.85 -12.94
CA LYS A 52 -22.68 -22.03 -11.92
C LYS A 52 -22.37 -20.60 -12.33
N LYS A 53 -23.37 -19.88 -12.84
CA LYS A 53 -23.22 -18.49 -13.25
C LYS A 53 -22.61 -17.78 -12.05
N LYS A 54 -21.34 -17.41 -12.14
CA LYS A 54 -20.65 -16.69 -11.06
C LYS A 54 -21.49 -15.44 -10.84
N LYS A 55 -22.02 -15.26 -9.63
CA LYS A 55 -22.80 -14.06 -9.29
C LYS A 55 -21.97 -12.85 -9.68
N ALA A 56 -22.54 -11.94 -10.46
CA ALA A 56 -21.85 -10.73 -10.87
C ALA A 56 -21.46 -9.95 -9.60
N LEU A 57 -20.18 -9.59 -9.51
CA LEU A 57 -19.70 -8.76 -8.43
C LEU A 57 -20.36 -7.37 -8.54
N PRO A 58 -20.83 -6.77 -7.43
CA PRO A 58 -21.37 -5.42 -7.45
C PRO A 58 -20.35 -4.44 -8.04
N LYS A 59 -20.86 -3.43 -8.78
CA LYS A 59 -20.03 -2.38 -9.37
C LYS A 59 -19.29 -1.56 -8.31
N ASP A 60 -19.98 -1.30 -7.19
CA ASP A 60 -19.46 -0.52 -6.07
C ASP A 60 -18.85 -1.41 -4.98
N PHE A 61 -17.95 -0.81 -4.19
CA PHE A 61 -17.53 -1.42 -2.93
C PHE A 61 -18.72 -1.50 -1.95
N LYS A 62 -18.71 -2.53 -1.10
CA LYS A 62 -19.75 -2.69 -0.07
C LYS A 62 -19.60 -1.52 0.92
N ARG A 63 -20.71 -0.82 1.18
CA ARG A 63 -20.75 0.31 2.13
C ARG A 63 -21.71 -0.01 3.26
N HIS A 64 -21.36 0.45 4.45
CA HIS A 64 -22.23 0.39 5.61
C HIS A 64 -22.90 1.75 5.78
N ASN A 65 -24.23 1.77 5.92
CA ASN A 65 -24.94 3.01 6.19
C ASN A 65 -24.64 3.45 7.63
N LEU A 66 -23.84 4.50 7.78
CA LEU A 66 -23.43 5.04 9.08
C LEU A 66 -24.63 5.52 9.92
N ALA A 67 -25.72 5.93 9.27
CA ALA A 67 -26.92 6.43 9.95
C ALA A 67 -27.91 5.34 10.41
N LYS A 68 -27.85 4.12 9.85
CA LYS A 68 -28.84 3.06 10.14
C LYS A 68 -28.41 2.07 11.20
N ARG A 69 -27.10 1.99 11.44
CA ARG A 69 -26.50 1.23 12.53
C ARG A 69 -25.79 2.31 13.32
N GLU A 70 -26.14 2.49 14.59
CA GLU A 70 -25.52 3.48 15.48
C GLU A 70 -24.04 3.11 15.66
N PHE A 71 -23.21 3.48 14.68
CA PHE A 71 -21.77 3.36 14.80
C PHE A 71 -21.31 4.51 15.69
N PRO A 72 -20.70 4.24 16.85
CA PRO A 72 -20.21 5.29 17.71
C PRO A 72 -19.11 6.05 16.97
N GLN A 73 -19.34 7.34 16.78
CA GLN A 73 -18.38 8.27 16.20
C GLN A 73 -17.87 9.14 17.33
N TYR A 74 -16.57 9.43 17.29
CA TYR A 74 -15.86 10.11 18.37
C TYR A 74 -15.32 11.46 17.88
N SER A 75 -15.19 12.43 18.78
CA SER A 75 -14.42 13.64 18.49
C SER A 75 -12.93 13.33 18.39
N LEU A 76 -12.16 14.24 17.77
CA LEU A 76 -10.71 14.04 17.64
C LEU A 76 -10.01 13.93 19.00
N CYS A 77 -10.41 14.75 19.98
CA CYS A 77 -9.81 14.72 21.32
C CYS A 77 -10.10 13.40 22.05
N GLU A 78 -11.34 12.91 21.97
CA GLU A 78 -11.73 11.65 22.60
C GLU A 78 -11.03 10.45 21.93
N ALA A 79 -10.99 10.43 20.59
CA ALA A 79 -10.25 9.41 19.84
C ALA A 79 -8.77 9.41 20.22
N MET A 80 -8.13 10.58 20.33
CA MET A 80 -6.73 10.69 20.77
C MET A 80 -6.53 10.18 22.20
N ARG A 81 -7.45 10.48 23.12
CA ARG A 81 -7.40 9.98 24.51
C ARG A 81 -7.41 8.46 24.55
N VAL A 82 -8.34 7.82 23.83
CA VAL A 82 -8.46 6.36 23.76
C VAL A 82 -7.19 5.76 23.13
N LEU A 83 -6.75 6.29 21.99
CA LEU A 83 -5.57 5.77 21.29
C LEU A 83 -4.30 5.89 22.12
N ARG A 84 -4.11 6.99 22.86
CA ARG A 84 -2.97 7.17 23.75
C ARG A 84 -3.00 6.22 24.95
N ALA A 85 -4.18 5.95 25.50
CA ALA A 85 -4.33 4.97 26.57
C ALA A 85 -3.96 3.55 26.11
N VAL A 86 -4.16 3.21 24.83
CA VAL A 86 -3.76 1.92 24.26
C VAL A 86 -2.25 1.85 24.02
N GLU A 87 -1.62 2.95 23.61
CA GLU A 87 -0.19 3.01 23.26
C GLU A 87 0.72 3.37 24.45
N VAL A 88 0.25 3.17 25.69
CA VAL A 88 1.03 3.43 26.90
C VAL A 88 2.32 2.60 26.91
N GLY A 89 3.44 3.25 27.20
CA GLY A 89 4.76 2.62 27.27
C GLY A 89 5.48 2.50 25.92
N GLN A 90 4.88 2.96 24.82
CA GLN A 90 5.55 3.00 23.52
C GLN A 90 6.29 4.33 23.29
N PRO A 91 7.43 4.32 22.57
CA PRO A 91 8.16 5.55 22.29
C PRO A 91 7.33 6.50 21.40
N PRO A 92 7.15 7.77 21.80
CA PRO A 92 6.18 8.68 21.17
C PRO A 92 6.55 9.05 19.72
N ALA A 93 7.83 8.96 19.35
CA ALA A 93 8.33 9.20 18.00
C ALA A 93 8.14 7.99 17.06
N SER A 94 8.02 6.77 17.61
CA SER A 94 7.91 5.55 16.81
C SER A 94 6.47 5.28 16.40
N VAL A 95 5.52 5.46 17.33
CA VAL A 95 4.10 5.21 17.09
C VAL A 95 3.51 6.35 16.27
N LYS A 96 2.82 6.00 15.19
CA LYS A 96 2.21 6.95 14.27
C LYS A 96 0.69 6.83 14.30
N TYR A 97 0.03 7.97 14.14
CA TYR A 97 -1.38 8.04 13.79
C TYR A 97 -1.53 7.81 12.29
N GLU A 98 -2.38 6.87 11.91
CA GLU A 98 -2.79 6.60 10.55
C GLU A 98 -4.27 6.93 10.36
N ILE A 99 -4.58 7.49 9.19
CA ILE A 99 -5.96 7.72 8.77
C ILE A 99 -6.34 6.72 7.69
N HIS A 100 -7.59 6.29 7.73
CA HIS A 100 -8.24 5.52 6.67
C HIS A 100 -9.43 6.33 6.20
N ILE A 101 -9.33 6.88 5.00
CA ILE A 101 -10.42 7.62 4.35
C ILE A 101 -11.14 6.64 3.42
N ASN A 102 -12.33 6.23 3.82
CA ASN A 102 -13.19 5.38 3.00
C ASN A 102 -13.88 6.24 1.95
N LEU A 103 -13.65 5.93 0.68
CA LEU A 103 -14.24 6.61 -0.47
C LEU A 103 -15.42 5.81 -1.03
N LYS A 104 -16.48 6.53 -1.34
CA LYS A 104 -17.57 6.07 -2.17
C LYS A 104 -17.12 6.08 -3.63
N THR A 105 -16.55 4.95 -4.06
CA THR A 105 -16.10 4.75 -5.44
C THR A 105 -16.58 3.42 -6.04
N ALA A 106 -16.57 3.35 -7.37
CA ALA A 106 -16.78 2.12 -8.14
C ALA A 106 -15.48 1.30 -8.23
N ARG A 107 -15.59 -0.02 -8.35
CA ARG A 107 -14.42 -0.94 -8.40
C ARG A 107 -13.56 -0.76 -9.65
N ASN A 108 -14.17 -0.36 -10.76
CA ASN A 108 -13.49 -0.18 -12.05
C ASN A 108 -13.11 1.29 -12.31
N GLY A 109 -13.18 2.15 -11.29
CA GLY A 109 -12.87 3.56 -11.42
C GLY A 109 -11.36 3.84 -11.49
N PRO A 110 -10.97 5.05 -11.97
CA PRO A 110 -9.60 5.54 -11.84
C PRO A 110 -9.17 5.56 -10.37
N VAL A 111 -7.87 5.46 -10.08
CA VAL A 111 -7.33 5.44 -8.71
C VAL A 111 -6.65 6.77 -8.37
N ILE A 112 -6.88 7.28 -7.15
CA ILE A 112 -6.16 8.45 -6.62
C ILE A 112 -4.75 8.06 -6.24
N LYS A 113 -3.76 8.78 -6.79
CA LYS A 113 -2.35 8.64 -6.45
C LYS A 113 -1.72 10.03 -6.52
N ASN A 114 -1.48 10.62 -5.36
CA ASN A 114 -0.97 11.98 -5.22
C ASN A 114 -0.08 12.10 -3.96
N SER A 115 0.52 13.27 -3.78
CA SER A 115 1.38 13.60 -2.63
C SER A 115 0.86 14.84 -1.94
N VAL A 116 0.88 14.90 -0.61
CA VAL A 116 0.46 16.07 0.18
C VAL A 116 1.57 16.54 1.10
N ARG A 117 1.84 17.84 1.10
CA ARG A 117 2.71 18.45 2.11
C ARG A 117 1.90 18.69 3.37
N LEU A 118 2.28 18.04 4.46
CA LEU A 118 1.65 18.24 5.77
C LEU A 118 2.30 19.45 6.47
N PRO A 119 1.52 20.32 7.14
CA PRO A 119 2.07 21.40 7.96
C PRO A 119 3.03 20.90 9.03
N HIS A 120 2.70 19.77 9.67
CA HIS A 120 3.55 19.12 10.66
C HIS A 120 4.04 17.76 10.13
N PRO A 121 5.33 17.63 9.77
CA PRO A 121 5.86 16.45 9.08
C PRO A 121 5.96 15.20 9.96
N VAL A 122 5.40 14.08 9.52
CA VAL A 122 5.36 12.81 10.30
C VAL A 122 6.75 12.19 10.54
N GLN A 123 7.69 12.42 9.64
CA GLN A 123 9.09 12.01 9.77
C GLN A 123 9.94 13.23 9.43
N SER A 124 10.97 13.54 10.21
CA SER A 124 11.86 14.68 9.96
C SER A 124 12.92 14.39 8.90
N ASP A 125 13.32 13.13 8.78
CA ASP A 125 14.53 12.75 8.05
C ASP A 125 14.14 12.25 6.66
N TRP A 126 14.24 13.11 5.63
CA TRP A 126 14.07 12.70 4.24
C TRP A 126 15.40 12.75 3.50
N ARG A 127 15.79 11.61 2.96
CA ARG A 127 16.97 11.53 2.09
C ARG A 127 16.50 11.61 0.64
N ILE A 128 16.88 12.68 -0.04
CA ILE A 128 16.49 12.93 -1.43
C ILE A 128 17.70 12.68 -2.34
N ALA A 129 17.51 11.87 -3.38
CA ALA A 129 18.46 11.69 -4.46
C ALA A 129 17.95 12.34 -5.75
N VAL A 130 18.86 12.89 -6.53
CA VAL A 130 18.55 13.62 -7.76
C VAL A 130 19.28 12.99 -8.94
N ILE A 131 18.52 12.60 -9.95
CA ILE A 131 19.05 12.19 -11.25
C ILE A 131 19.10 13.41 -12.16
N CYS A 132 20.30 13.83 -12.50
CA CYS A 132 20.56 14.93 -13.41
C CYS A 132 21.84 14.64 -14.21
N PRO A 133 22.05 15.32 -15.36
CA PRO A 133 23.27 15.17 -16.14
C PRO A 133 24.51 15.44 -15.29
N GLU A 134 25.51 14.57 -15.41
CA GLU A 134 26.75 14.68 -14.64
C GLU A 134 27.51 15.97 -15.00
N GLY A 135 28.09 16.64 -14.00
CA GLY A 135 28.82 17.90 -14.21
C GLY A 135 27.97 19.13 -14.55
N SER A 136 26.64 19.02 -14.59
CA SER A 136 25.77 20.16 -14.87
C SER A 136 25.63 21.13 -13.69
N GLU A 137 25.27 22.38 -13.98
CA GLU A 137 24.92 23.38 -12.96
C GLU A 137 23.80 22.90 -12.02
N ILE A 138 22.88 22.10 -12.56
CA ILE A 138 21.76 21.50 -11.81
C ILE A 138 22.29 20.54 -10.74
N ALA A 139 23.35 19.80 -11.04
CA ALA A 139 23.96 18.88 -10.06
C ALA A 139 24.57 19.65 -8.88
N GLN A 140 25.23 20.79 -9.17
CA GLN A 140 25.79 21.66 -8.14
C GLN A 140 24.69 22.29 -7.29
N GLN A 141 23.62 22.78 -7.92
CA GLN A 141 22.45 23.35 -7.22
C GLN A 141 21.75 22.32 -6.34
N ALA A 142 21.58 21.08 -6.81
CA ALA A 142 20.98 20.00 -6.03
C ALA A 142 21.83 19.63 -4.82
N THR A 143 23.16 19.58 -4.99
CA THR A 143 24.11 19.31 -3.90
C THR A 143 24.08 20.44 -2.87
N ALA A 144 24.07 21.70 -3.31
CA ALA A 144 23.93 22.86 -2.43
C ALA A 144 22.58 22.90 -1.70
N ALA A 145 21.51 22.37 -2.31
CA ALA A 145 20.21 22.23 -1.69
C ALA A 145 20.11 21.06 -0.68
N GLY A 146 21.17 20.27 -0.50
CA GLY A 146 21.23 19.17 0.47
C GLY A 146 20.78 17.82 -0.08
N ALA A 147 20.87 17.57 -1.39
CA ALA A 147 20.67 16.23 -1.93
C ALA A 147 21.76 15.27 -1.43
N VAL A 148 21.35 14.07 -1.00
CA VAL A 148 22.25 13.05 -0.44
C VAL A 148 23.12 12.44 -1.53
N ALA A 149 22.55 12.25 -2.72
CA ALA A 149 23.24 11.70 -3.87
C ALA A 149 22.73 12.35 -5.15
N VAL A 150 23.66 12.71 -6.02
CA VAL A 150 23.40 13.44 -7.26
C VAL A 150 24.23 12.81 -8.38
N GLY A 151 23.61 12.53 -9.52
CA GLY A 151 24.33 12.00 -10.69
C GLY A 151 23.42 11.20 -11.61
N GLN A 152 23.93 10.83 -12.79
CA GLN A 152 23.16 10.07 -13.77
C GLN A 152 23.58 8.60 -13.75
N GLU A 153 24.77 8.30 -14.27
CA GLU A 153 25.25 6.93 -14.44
C GLU A 153 25.67 6.35 -13.09
N THR A 154 26.33 7.17 -12.26
CA THR A 154 26.76 6.80 -10.90
C THR A 154 25.57 6.33 -10.05
N LEU A 155 24.43 7.04 -10.11
CA LEU A 155 23.21 6.65 -9.40
C LEU A 155 22.57 5.39 -10.00
N PHE A 156 22.58 5.23 -11.32
CA PHE A 156 22.04 4.04 -11.96
C PHE A 156 22.80 2.77 -11.55
N GLU A 157 24.13 2.85 -11.45
CA GLU A 157 24.94 1.73 -10.96
C GLU A 157 24.65 1.41 -9.49
N ALA A 158 24.57 2.41 -8.62
CA ALA A 158 24.24 2.22 -7.21
C ALA A 158 22.86 1.55 -7.05
N ILE A 159 21.86 1.97 -7.83
CA ILE A 159 20.51 1.38 -7.82
C ILE A 159 20.53 -0.07 -8.34
N LYS A 160 21.30 -0.36 -9.40
CA LYS A 160 21.47 -1.73 -9.91
C LYS A 160 22.15 -2.66 -8.91
N LYS A 161 23.07 -2.13 -8.10
CA LYS A 161 23.72 -2.83 -6.98
C LYS A 161 22.83 -2.88 -5.72
N GLU A 162 21.59 -2.41 -5.81
CA GLU A 162 20.61 -2.32 -4.71
C GLU A 162 21.04 -1.46 -3.51
N GLN A 163 22.06 -0.60 -3.69
CA GLN A 163 22.52 0.34 -2.68
C GLN A 163 21.64 1.60 -2.69
N ILE A 164 20.43 1.48 -2.13
CA ILE A 164 19.44 2.55 -2.09
C ILE A 164 19.36 3.13 -0.67
N ASN A 165 20.01 4.28 -0.47
CA ASN A 165 20.06 5.01 0.79
C ASN A 165 19.24 6.31 0.76
N PHE A 166 18.20 6.37 -0.07
CA PHE A 166 17.33 7.53 -0.23
C PHE A 166 15.86 7.12 -0.21
N ASP A 167 15.01 8.02 0.27
CA ASP A 167 13.57 7.82 0.46
C ASP A 167 12.77 8.46 -0.69
N ARG A 168 13.36 9.39 -1.43
CA ARG A 168 12.77 10.04 -2.61
C ARG A 168 13.78 10.18 -3.73
N LEU A 169 13.30 10.01 -4.97
CA LEU A 169 14.09 10.14 -6.19
C LEU A 169 13.42 11.16 -7.10
N ILE A 170 14.14 12.23 -7.41
CA ILE A 170 13.72 13.28 -8.34
C ILE A 170 14.56 13.15 -9.60
N CYS A 171 13.96 13.32 -10.76
CA CYS A 171 14.64 13.26 -12.04
C CYS A 171 14.47 14.57 -12.78
N HIS A 172 15.56 15.10 -13.32
CA HIS A 172 15.50 16.20 -14.28
C HIS A 172 14.96 15.70 -15.62
N GLU A 173 14.23 16.54 -16.35
CA GLU A 173 13.61 16.18 -17.65
C GLU A 173 14.66 15.71 -18.68
N ALA A 174 15.84 16.34 -18.72
CA ALA A 174 16.92 15.95 -19.63
C ALA A 174 17.41 14.50 -19.42
N SER A 175 17.26 13.96 -18.20
CA SER A 175 17.71 12.61 -17.84
C SER A 175 16.58 11.57 -17.90
N GLU A 176 15.36 11.95 -18.27
CA GLU A 176 14.20 11.03 -18.39
C GLU A 176 14.47 9.92 -19.42
N ALA A 177 15.05 10.28 -20.57
CA ALA A 177 15.36 9.32 -21.63
C ALA A 177 16.39 8.26 -21.16
N ALA A 178 17.37 8.68 -20.35
CA ALA A 178 18.37 7.77 -19.82
C ALA A 178 17.82 6.87 -18.71
N LEU A 179 16.93 7.40 -17.85
CA LEU A 179 16.21 6.61 -16.84
C LEU A 179 15.44 5.44 -17.51
N ASN A 180 14.76 5.71 -18.62
CA ASN A 180 14.02 4.70 -19.37
C ASN A 180 14.94 3.63 -19.98
N LYS A 181 16.11 4.03 -20.50
CA LYS A 181 17.12 3.10 -21.03
C LYS A 181 17.77 2.24 -19.94
N ALA A 182 17.90 2.76 -18.72
CA ALA A 182 18.59 2.08 -17.63
C ALA A 182 17.84 0.85 -17.08
N GLY A 183 16.54 0.69 -17.39
CA GLY A 183 15.78 -0.51 -17.03
C GLY A 183 15.52 -0.68 -15.51
N LEU A 184 15.55 0.41 -14.73
CA LEU A 184 15.48 0.37 -13.25
C LEU A 184 14.08 0.12 -12.68
N GLY A 185 13.05 0.06 -13.53
CA GLY A 185 11.65 -0.08 -13.11
C GLY A 185 11.37 -1.34 -12.29
N LYS A 186 12.11 -2.44 -12.51
CA LYS A 186 11.97 -3.67 -11.72
C LYS A 186 12.38 -3.50 -10.26
N ILE A 187 13.37 -2.63 -9.99
CA ILE A 187 13.93 -2.40 -8.64
C ILE A 187 13.17 -1.25 -7.95
N LEU A 188 12.99 -0.13 -8.64
CA LEU A 188 12.37 1.08 -8.07
C LEU A 188 10.84 0.98 -8.00
N GLY A 189 10.21 0.19 -8.88
CA GLY A 189 8.76 0.03 -8.95
C GLY A 189 8.14 -0.52 -7.67
N PRO A 190 8.59 -1.69 -7.16
CA PRO A 190 8.09 -2.25 -5.90
C PRO A 190 8.29 -1.33 -4.69
N LYS A 191 9.41 -0.58 -4.69
CA LYS A 191 9.73 0.40 -3.62
C LYS A 191 8.95 1.71 -3.74
N GLY A 192 8.24 1.95 -4.86
CA GLY A 192 7.49 3.18 -5.09
C GLY A 192 8.35 4.42 -5.38
N LEU A 193 9.66 4.24 -5.58
CA LEU A 193 10.64 5.32 -5.79
C LEU A 193 10.76 5.75 -7.25
N MET A 194 10.09 5.06 -8.18
CA MET A 194 10.18 5.36 -9.61
C MET A 194 9.62 6.76 -9.93
N PRO A 195 10.44 7.67 -10.51
CA PRO A 195 9.98 9.00 -10.91
C PRO A 195 8.90 8.92 -11.99
N SER A 196 7.93 9.85 -11.94
CA SER A 196 6.87 9.96 -12.95
C SER A 196 6.32 11.37 -13.05
N LYS A 197 5.92 11.78 -14.26
CA LYS A 197 5.30 13.10 -14.53
C LYS A 197 4.02 13.31 -13.72
N ARG A 198 3.21 12.26 -13.59
CA ARG A 198 1.98 12.29 -12.77
C ARG A 198 2.25 12.58 -11.29
N MET A 199 3.36 12.07 -10.75
CA MET A 199 3.78 12.34 -9.37
C MET A 199 4.60 13.63 -9.23
N ARG A 200 4.77 14.42 -10.30
CA ARG A 200 5.57 15.66 -10.32
C ARG A 200 7.00 15.49 -9.80
N THR A 201 7.60 14.32 -10.08
CA THR A 201 8.99 13.98 -9.72
C THR A 201 9.94 14.04 -10.92
N ILE A 202 9.39 14.18 -12.12
CA ILE A 202 10.14 14.53 -13.33
C ILE A 202 9.86 16.01 -13.59
N VAL A 203 10.85 16.87 -13.37
CA VAL A 203 10.67 18.34 -13.28
C VAL A 203 11.89 19.05 -13.89
N PRO A 204 11.72 20.22 -14.54
CA PRO A 204 12.86 21.04 -14.96
C PRO A 204 13.54 21.71 -13.75
N ASP A 205 12.75 22.28 -12.83
CA ASP A 205 13.25 22.93 -11.61
C ASP A 205 13.43 21.93 -10.46
N VAL A 206 14.62 21.35 -10.36
CA VAL A 206 14.94 20.34 -9.32
C VAL A 206 14.89 20.92 -7.90
N VAL A 207 15.45 22.11 -7.66
CA VAL A 207 15.54 22.69 -6.31
C VAL A 207 14.16 22.97 -5.71
N LYS A 208 13.22 23.47 -6.52
CA LYS A 208 11.83 23.69 -6.09
C LYS A 208 11.16 22.34 -5.76
N SER A 209 11.31 21.36 -6.65
CA SER A 209 10.77 20.02 -6.45
C SER A 209 11.34 19.35 -5.18
N MET A 210 12.61 19.55 -4.86
CA MET A 210 13.21 19.07 -3.61
C MET A 210 12.56 19.68 -2.38
N ARG A 211 12.33 21.01 -2.38
CA ARG A 211 11.68 21.72 -1.26
C ARG A 211 10.24 21.26 -1.07
N ASP A 212 9.51 21.08 -2.16
CA ASP A 212 8.12 20.63 -2.13
C ASP A 212 8.02 19.16 -1.70
N SER A 213 8.97 18.35 -2.14
CA SER A 213 9.07 16.92 -1.80
C SER A 213 9.51 16.68 -0.37
N ALA A 214 10.29 17.59 0.22
CA ALA A 214 10.64 17.54 1.63
C ALA A 214 9.36 17.68 2.48
N GLY A 215 9.00 16.65 3.22
CA GLY A 215 7.78 16.62 4.04
C GLY A 215 6.48 16.42 3.31
N ALA A 216 6.54 16.09 2.01
CA ALA A 216 5.40 15.48 1.37
C ALA A 216 5.21 14.03 1.84
N ALA A 217 3.96 13.62 2.00
CA ALA A 217 3.55 12.24 2.20
C ALA A 217 2.79 11.79 0.95
N ASP A 218 3.21 10.67 0.38
CA ASP A 218 2.58 10.11 -0.80
C ASP A 218 1.48 9.13 -0.38
N TYR A 219 0.30 9.24 -0.97
CA TYR A 219 -0.80 8.31 -0.72
C TYR A 219 -1.39 7.76 -2.01
N ARG A 220 -1.84 6.52 -1.91
CA ARG A 220 -2.50 5.80 -3.01
C ARG A 220 -3.75 5.14 -2.49
N GLU A 221 -4.84 5.37 -3.18
CA GLU A 221 -6.09 4.67 -2.94
C GLU A 221 -5.94 3.18 -3.31
N ARG A 222 -6.38 2.31 -2.39
CA ARG A 222 -6.47 0.87 -2.61
C ARG A 222 -7.84 0.40 -2.18
N GLN A 223 -8.55 -0.29 -3.06
CA GLN A 223 -9.89 -0.85 -2.78
C GLN A 223 -10.90 0.21 -2.25
N GLY A 224 -10.80 1.45 -2.74
CA GLY A 224 -11.66 2.55 -2.28
C GLY A 224 -11.28 3.14 -0.92
N VAL A 225 -10.11 2.82 -0.37
CA VAL A 225 -9.60 3.40 0.89
C VAL A 225 -8.26 4.07 0.65
N ILE A 226 -8.12 5.31 1.12
CA ILE A 226 -6.82 5.99 1.20
C ILE A 226 -6.28 5.78 2.62
N ARG A 227 -5.05 5.26 2.71
CA ARG A 227 -4.35 5.04 3.98
C ARG A 227 -3.09 5.87 4.00
N MET A 228 -2.91 6.64 5.06
CA MET A 228 -1.73 7.51 5.20
C MET A 228 -1.44 7.80 6.67
N ALA A 229 -0.16 7.84 7.03
CA ALA A 229 0.27 8.35 8.33
C ALA A 229 0.13 9.89 8.36
N ILE A 230 -0.48 10.43 9.41
CA ILE A 230 -0.77 11.87 9.56
C ILE A 230 0.04 12.53 10.66
N GLY A 231 0.45 11.78 11.68
CA GLY A 231 1.18 12.33 12.81
C GLY A 231 1.88 11.27 13.64
N GLN A 232 2.63 11.73 14.64
CA GLN A 232 3.24 10.88 15.67
C GLN A 232 2.40 10.95 16.95
N LEU A 233 2.58 9.97 17.85
CA LEU A 233 1.85 9.90 19.13
C LEU A 233 2.04 11.19 19.97
N GLY A 234 3.23 11.79 19.90
CA GLY A 234 3.58 13.02 20.61
C GLY A 234 2.94 14.31 20.06
N TYR A 235 2.10 14.23 19.01
CA TYR A 235 1.48 15.42 18.44
C TYR A 235 0.36 15.96 19.32
N SER A 236 0.29 17.28 19.43
CA SER A 236 -0.86 17.97 20.04
C SER A 236 -2.12 17.81 19.18
N PRO A 237 -3.32 17.93 19.78
CA PRO A 237 -4.58 17.82 19.05
C PRO A 237 -4.71 18.87 17.94
N ASP A 238 -4.17 20.08 18.13
CA ASP A 238 -4.22 21.14 17.12
C ASP A 238 -3.30 20.85 15.92
N GLN A 239 -2.09 20.32 16.17
CA GLN A 239 -1.19 19.89 15.09
C GLN A 239 -1.83 18.78 14.25
N LEU A 240 -2.43 17.79 14.92
CA LEU A 240 -3.08 16.67 14.25
C LEU A 240 -4.30 17.15 13.43
N LYS A 241 -5.13 18.02 14.02
CA LYS A 241 -6.27 18.66 13.34
C LYS A 241 -5.85 19.40 12.07
N ASN A 242 -4.76 20.19 12.13
CA ASN A 242 -4.27 20.95 10.99
C ASN A 242 -3.84 20.01 9.85
N ASN A 243 -3.13 18.93 10.18
CA ASN A 243 -2.74 17.93 9.19
C ASN A 243 -3.95 17.22 8.56
N ILE A 244 -4.93 16.80 9.38
CA ILE A 244 -6.16 16.15 8.90
C ILE A 244 -6.93 17.08 7.96
N LYS A 245 -7.06 18.37 8.32
CA LYS A 245 -7.75 19.37 7.47
C LYS A 245 -7.10 19.52 6.10
N VAL A 246 -5.77 19.66 6.07
CA VAL A 246 -5.02 19.81 4.80
C VAL A 246 -5.21 18.56 3.92
N LEU A 247 -5.11 17.37 4.50
CA LEU A 247 -5.32 16.12 3.77
C LEU A 247 -6.75 16.01 3.24
N LEU A 248 -7.77 16.22 4.07
CA LEU A 248 -9.17 16.08 3.66
C LEU A 248 -9.55 17.08 2.58
N ASN A 249 -9.10 18.33 2.68
CA ASN A 249 -9.34 19.34 1.65
C ASN A 249 -8.71 18.93 0.32
N LYS A 250 -7.48 18.42 0.37
CA LYS A 250 -6.80 17.94 -0.84
C LYS A 250 -7.49 16.72 -1.45
N VAL A 251 -7.85 15.72 -0.65
CA VAL A 251 -8.56 14.53 -1.13
C VAL A 251 -9.91 14.90 -1.74
N LYS A 252 -10.63 15.86 -1.15
CA LYS A 252 -11.91 16.35 -1.71
C LYS A 252 -11.71 17.05 -3.06
N ALA A 253 -10.69 17.89 -3.19
CA ALA A 253 -10.36 18.53 -4.47
C ALA A 253 -10.01 17.49 -5.54
N GLU A 254 -9.19 16.50 -5.19
CA GLU A 254 -8.81 15.42 -6.10
C GLU A 254 -10.01 14.56 -6.50
N CYS A 255 -10.89 14.22 -5.56
CA CYS A 255 -12.13 13.50 -5.84
C CYS A 255 -13.01 14.22 -6.87
N ALA A 256 -13.01 15.56 -6.89
CA ALA A 256 -13.73 16.37 -7.86
C ALA A 256 -13.02 16.45 -9.23
N GLU A 257 -11.69 16.45 -9.27
CA GLU A 257 -10.90 16.61 -10.49
C GLU A 257 -10.76 15.34 -11.35
N ILE A 258 -10.86 14.15 -10.76
CA ILE A 258 -10.45 12.90 -11.45
C ILE A 258 -11.27 12.58 -12.70
N SER A 259 -12.58 12.71 -12.65
CA SER A 259 -13.47 12.36 -13.76
C SER A 259 -14.90 12.78 -13.48
N GLU A 260 -15.55 13.44 -14.44
CA GLU A 260 -16.95 13.85 -14.36
C GLU A 260 -17.90 12.63 -14.29
N GLU A 261 -17.56 11.54 -14.98
CA GLU A 261 -18.37 10.32 -15.06
C GLU A 261 -18.36 9.47 -13.77
N VAL A 262 -17.24 9.43 -13.05
CA VAL A 262 -17.08 8.61 -11.83
C VAL A 262 -16.91 9.53 -10.63
N HIS A 263 -18.03 9.82 -9.97
CA HIS A 263 -18.03 10.58 -8.73
C HIS A 263 -17.43 9.78 -7.58
N LYS A 264 -16.45 10.39 -6.90
CA LYS A 264 -15.88 9.90 -5.65
C LYS A 264 -16.24 10.85 -4.52
N GLU A 265 -16.72 10.28 -3.43
CA GLU A 265 -17.07 11.06 -2.24
C GLU A 265 -16.40 10.46 -1.02
N VAL A 266 -16.06 11.29 -0.04
CA VAL A 266 -15.59 10.79 1.26
C VAL A 266 -16.81 10.26 2.02
N HIS A 267 -16.78 8.96 2.34
CA HIS A 267 -17.86 8.28 3.05
C HIS A 267 -17.61 8.28 4.57
N GLU A 268 -16.40 7.90 4.99
CA GLU A 268 -16.04 7.77 6.40
C GLU A 268 -14.55 8.07 6.57
N VAL A 269 -14.19 8.58 7.74
CA VAL A 269 -12.81 8.82 8.13
C VAL A 269 -12.56 8.11 9.45
N ILE A 270 -11.60 7.19 9.45
CA ILE A 270 -11.23 6.38 10.61
C ILE A 270 -9.79 6.73 11.00
N LEU A 271 -9.57 6.94 12.29
CA LEU A 271 -8.25 7.17 12.87
C LEU A 271 -7.80 5.93 13.65
N SER A 272 -6.56 5.50 13.46
CA SER A 272 -5.93 4.43 14.24
C SER A 272 -4.49 4.78 14.58
N THR A 273 -3.90 4.04 15.51
CA THR A 273 -2.46 4.02 15.79
C THR A 273 -1.87 2.69 15.33
N THR A 274 -0.55 2.52 15.52
CA THR A 274 0.18 1.33 15.07
C THR A 274 -0.33 0.03 15.73
N HIS A 275 -0.73 0.10 17.01
CA HIS A 275 -1.25 -1.04 17.78
C HIS A 275 -2.70 -0.82 18.25
N GLY A 276 -3.28 0.34 17.97
CA GLY A 276 -4.60 0.73 18.45
C GLY A 276 -5.77 0.35 17.54
N PRO A 277 -7.00 0.39 18.07
CA PRO A 277 -8.20 0.17 17.28
C PRO A 277 -8.47 1.30 16.28
N GLY A 278 -9.27 1.02 15.26
CA GLY A 278 -9.78 2.05 14.33
C GLY A 278 -11.03 2.73 14.89
N ILE A 279 -10.95 4.04 15.10
CA ILE A 279 -12.01 4.88 15.65
C ILE A 279 -12.59 5.77 14.56
N SER A 280 -13.91 5.73 14.36
CA SER A 280 -14.60 6.58 13.38
C SER A 280 -14.75 8.01 13.91
N LEU A 281 -14.45 9.00 13.07
CA LEU A 281 -14.44 10.42 13.48
C LEU A 281 -15.72 11.17 13.08
N ASN A 282 -16.27 11.96 14.02
CA ASN A 282 -17.42 12.86 13.80
C ASN A 282 -17.09 14.13 12.99
N GLY A 283 -15.81 14.45 12.80
CA GLY A 283 -15.35 15.71 12.19
C GLY A 283 -15.33 16.92 13.13
N LYS A 284 -15.77 16.76 14.38
CA LYS A 284 -15.64 17.77 15.45
C LYS A 284 -14.30 17.63 16.17
N LEU A 285 -13.77 18.75 16.66
CA LEU A 285 -12.56 18.76 17.49
C LEU A 285 -12.85 18.27 18.91
N LYS A 286 -13.93 18.78 19.52
CA LYS A 286 -14.41 18.45 20.85
C LYS A 286 -15.92 18.24 20.79
N ASP A 287 -16.43 17.39 21.65
CA ASP A 287 -17.87 17.31 21.90
C ASP A 287 -18.29 18.28 23.01
N ALA A 288 -19.52 18.79 22.92
CA ALA A 288 -20.01 19.88 23.77
C ALA A 288 -20.16 19.47 25.25
N GLU A 289 -20.13 18.17 25.52
CA GLU A 289 -20.45 17.57 26.83
C GLU A 289 -19.20 17.12 27.60
N GLU A 290 -17.99 17.24 27.02
CA GLU A 290 -16.78 16.67 27.59
C GLU A 290 -15.83 17.70 28.22
N GLN A 291 -15.36 17.41 29.43
CA GLN A 291 -14.41 18.23 30.21
C GLN A 291 -12.95 18.12 29.74
N ILE A 292 -12.67 17.47 28.61
CA ILE A 292 -11.30 17.19 28.16
C ILE A 292 -10.68 18.47 27.59
N THR A 293 -9.70 19.01 28.31
CA THR A 293 -8.89 20.13 27.79
C THR A 293 -7.83 19.61 26.81
N PRO A 294 -7.63 20.28 25.67
CA PRO A 294 -6.65 19.87 24.65
C PRO A 294 -5.23 19.99 25.18
N GLU A 295 -5.05 20.83 26.21
CA GLU A 295 -3.81 21.00 26.97
C GLU A 295 -3.45 19.75 27.78
N ALA A 296 -4.41 19.02 28.33
CA ALA A 296 -4.13 17.74 28.99
C ALA A 296 -3.63 16.66 28.02
N LEU A 297 -3.89 16.82 26.72
CA LEU A 297 -3.42 15.96 25.65
C LEU A 297 -2.20 16.56 24.91
N SER A 298 -1.68 17.72 25.28
CA SER A 298 -0.46 18.24 24.66
C SER A 298 0.80 17.77 25.39
N SER A 299 0.72 17.52 26.69
CA SER A 299 1.80 16.90 27.46
C SER A 299 1.95 15.43 27.07
N ILE A 300 3.11 15.10 26.51
CA ILE A 300 3.52 13.71 26.25
C ILE A 300 3.71 13.06 27.63
N MET A 301 2.95 11.98 27.91
CA MET A 301 3.29 11.06 29.02
C MET A 301 4.46 10.18 28.59
#